data_AF-A0AAU9P7D7-F1
#
_entry.id   AF-A0AAU9P7D7-F1
#
_cell.length_a   1.000
_cell.length_b   1.000
_cell.length_c   1.000
_cell.angle_alpha   90.00
_cell.angle_beta   90.00
_cell.angle_gamma   90.00
#
_symmetry.space_group_name_H-M   'P 1'
#
loop_
_entity.id
_entity.type
_entity.pdbx_description
1 polymer ?
#
loop_
_entity_poly.entity_id
_entity_poly.type
_entity_poly.pdbx_seq_one_letter_code
_entity_poly.pdbx_strand_id
1 'polypeptide(L)'
;MPNTPIISLTPHHPAKYLLKGPVYVDQNCTYFAGKDFVDFGNVNWSTVMKEHGVSDSSRVLIFFDDHQNELKRLKQTLKVGSSHLVFEDTHDTGTGDHYSLRQRQDLYVEPF
;
A
#
# COMPACT_ATOMS: atom_id res chain seq x y z
N MET A 1 -15.18 1.56 -4.69
CA MET A 1 -14.10 1.87 -3.73
C MET A 1 -14.13 0.85 -2.61
N PRO A 2 -12.99 0.28 -2.17
CA PRO A 2 -12.98 -0.67 -1.08
C PRO A 2 -13.50 0.01 0.20
N ASN A 3 -14.40 -0.65 0.93
CA ASN A 3 -14.91 -0.17 2.22
C ASN A 3 -13.91 -0.47 3.37
N THR A 4 -12.67 -0.77 3.03
CA THR A 4 -11.62 -1.21 3.96
C THR A 4 -10.63 -0.06 4.16
N PRO A 5 -10.16 0.20 5.39
CA PRO A 5 -9.15 1.22 5.63
C PRO A 5 -7.86 0.97 4.81
N ILE A 6 -7.34 2.03 4.18
CA ILE A 6 -6.07 2.00 3.43
C ILE A 6 -5.07 2.91 4.14
N ILE A 7 -3.85 2.42 4.31
CA ILE A 7 -2.71 3.18 4.84
C ILE A 7 -1.59 3.13 3.81
N SER A 8 -1.05 4.29 3.46
CA SER A 8 0.03 4.42 2.49
C SER A 8 1.27 5.04 3.13
N LEU A 9 2.42 4.36 3.01
CA LEU A 9 3.72 4.84 3.48
C LEU A 9 4.60 5.14 2.26
N THR A 10 4.72 6.40 1.86
CA THR A 10 5.52 6.78 0.68
C THR A 10 6.29 8.07 0.93
N PRO A 11 7.55 8.21 0.46
CA PRO A 11 8.29 9.46 0.61
C PRO A 11 7.58 10.67 -0.02
N HIS A 12 6.72 10.44 -1.02
CA HIS A 12 6.04 11.47 -1.78
C HIS A 12 4.55 11.17 -1.91
N HIS A 13 3.71 12.13 -1.51
CA HIS A 13 2.26 12.02 -1.65
C HIS A 13 1.90 11.89 -3.14
N PRO A 14 1.00 10.96 -3.53
CA PRO A 14 0.67 10.68 -4.93
C PRO A 14 0.18 11.93 -5.69
N ALA A 15 -0.55 12.84 -5.02
CA ALA A 15 -0.97 14.10 -5.61
C ALA A 15 0.17 14.97 -6.22
N LYS A 16 1.43 14.75 -5.84
CA LYS A 16 2.59 15.42 -6.47
C LYS A 16 2.76 15.06 -7.95
N TYR A 17 2.17 13.96 -8.41
CA TYR A 17 2.30 13.44 -9.75
C TYR A 17 1.12 13.79 -10.67
N LEU A 18 0.14 14.59 -10.19
CA LEU A 18 -1.07 14.94 -10.96
C LEU A 18 -0.78 15.56 -12.34
N LEU A 19 0.36 16.23 -12.49
CA LEU A 19 0.78 16.85 -13.76
C LEU A 19 1.49 15.88 -14.72
N LYS A 20 1.87 14.68 -14.25
CA LYS A 20 2.63 13.70 -15.04
C LYS A 20 1.76 12.62 -15.67
N GLY A 21 0.51 12.48 -15.24
CA GLY A 21 -0.40 11.46 -15.73
C GLY A 21 -1.57 11.22 -14.77
N PRO A 22 -2.41 10.21 -15.06
CA PRO A 22 -3.46 9.80 -14.15
C PRO A 22 -2.86 9.31 -12.82
N VAL A 23 -3.41 9.81 -11.71
CA VAL A 23 -3.00 9.43 -10.36
C VAL A 23 -4.22 9.04 -9.56
N TYR A 24 -4.11 7.94 -8.82
CA TYR A 24 -5.11 7.56 -7.83
C TYR A 24 -4.82 8.22 -6.48
N VAL A 25 -5.78 9.00 -5.98
CA VAL A 25 -5.77 9.58 -4.63
C VAL A 25 -7.13 9.28 -4.00
N ASP A 26 -7.12 8.68 -2.83
CA ASP A 26 -8.33 8.29 -2.10
C ASP A 26 -8.47 9.13 -0.83
N GLN A 27 -9.61 9.79 -0.67
CA GLN A 27 -9.87 10.63 0.51
C GLN A 27 -9.97 9.81 1.81
N ASN A 28 -10.27 8.51 1.71
CA ASN A 28 -10.37 7.60 2.86
C ASN A 28 -9.04 6.91 3.19
N CYS A 29 -7.96 7.21 2.46
CA CYS A 29 -6.63 6.68 2.72
C CYS A 29 -5.85 7.56 3.71
N THR A 30 -5.21 6.94 4.70
CA THR A 30 -4.26 7.60 5.58
C THR A 30 -2.88 7.60 4.91
N TYR A 31 -2.36 8.78 4.57
CA TYR A 31 -1.06 8.94 3.92
C TYR A 31 0.03 9.41 4.89
N PHE A 32 1.02 8.56 5.14
CA PHE A 32 2.29 8.95 5.76
C PHE A 32 3.29 9.31 4.66
N ALA A 33 3.32 10.60 4.30
CA ALA A 33 4.14 11.08 3.19
C ALA A 33 4.76 12.47 3.43
N GLY A 34 5.81 12.78 2.68
CA GLY A 34 6.50 14.07 2.79
C GLY A 34 7.08 14.28 4.18
N LYS A 35 6.68 15.35 4.87
CA LYS A 35 7.15 15.67 6.22
C LYS A 35 6.66 14.65 7.28
N ASP A 36 5.56 13.97 7.00
CA ASP A 36 4.92 13.00 7.89
C ASP A 36 5.31 11.56 7.51
N PHE A 37 6.25 11.39 6.58
CA PHE A 37 6.74 10.09 6.18
C PHE A 37 7.47 9.38 7.33
N VAL A 38 7.15 8.10 7.50
CA VAL A 38 7.79 7.19 8.45
C VAL A 38 8.03 5.84 7.77
N ASP A 39 9.23 5.28 7.94
CA ASP A 39 9.51 3.93 7.44
C ASP A 39 8.63 2.89 8.15
N PHE A 40 8.20 1.85 7.42
CA PHE A 40 7.37 0.77 7.94
C PHE A 40 7.85 0.21 9.30
N GLY A 41 9.16 0.06 9.49
CA GLY A 41 9.73 -0.47 10.73
C GLY A 41 9.63 0.45 11.94
N ASN A 42 9.35 1.73 11.72
CA ASN A 42 9.28 2.77 12.76
C ASN A 42 7.85 3.23 13.04
N VAL A 43 6.86 2.73 12.30
CA VAL A 43 5.44 3.02 12.55
C VAL A 43 5.02 2.40 13.88
N ASN A 44 4.30 3.16 14.70
CA ASN A 44 3.61 2.62 15.87
C ASN A 44 2.33 1.89 15.43
N TRP A 45 2.49 0.65 14.97
CA TRP A 45 1.38 -0.16 14.45
C TRP A 45 0.26 -0.39 15.46
N SER A 46 0.56 -0.43 16.75
CA SER A 46 -0.47 -0.59 17.78
C SER A 46 -1.44 0.60 17.82
N THR A 47 -0.93 1.82 17.67
CA THR A 47 -1.74 3.04 17.60
C THR A 47 -2.52 3.08 16.29
N VAL A 48 -1.85 2.86 15.16
CA VAL A 48 -2.46 2.92 13.83
C VAL A 48 -3.60 1.89 13.69
N MET A 49 -3.38 0.65 14.13
CA MET A 49 -4.42 -0.39 14.09
C MET A 49 -5.62 -0.01 14.96
N LYS A 50 -5.39 0.55 16.16
CA LYS A 50 -6.46 1.00 17.05
C LYS A 50 -7.28 2.13 16.43
N GLU A 51 -6.63 3.13 15.84
CA GLU A 51 -7.31 4.25 15.17
C GLU A 51 -8.20 3.78 14.01
N HIS A 52 -7.78 2.73 13.31
CA HIS A 52 -8.52 2.13 12.21
C HIS A 52 -9.46 0.98 12.63
N GLY A 53 -9.64 0.73 13.94
CA GLY A 53 -10.55 -0.31 14.44
C GLY A 53 -10.12 -1.74 14.12
N VAL A 54 -8.84 -1.97 13.84
CA VAL A 54 -8.26 -3.28 13.53
C VAL A 54 -7.76 -3.91 14.82
N SER A 55 -8.46 -4.94 15.31
CA SER A 55 -8.05 -5.68 16.50
C SER A 55 -7.19 -6.92 16.20
N ASP A 56 -7.17 -7.37 14.95
CA ASP A 56 -6.47 -8.58 14.50
C ASP A 56 -5.55 -8.26 13.33
N SER A 57 -4.24 -8.24 13.59
CA SER A 57 -3.21 -7.94 12.61
C SER A 57 -3.04 -9.03 11.57
N SER A 58 -3.50 -10.26 11.83
CA SER A 58 -3.45 -11.34 10.86
C SER A 58 -4.32 -11.05 9.63
N ARG A 59 -5.36 -10.21 9.77
CA ARG A 59 -6.25 -9.82 8.66
C ARG A 59 -5.71 -8.64 7.83
N VAL A 60 -4.56 -8.09 8.19
CA VAL A 60 -3.95 -6.96 7.48
C VAL A 60 -3.10 -7.49 6.35
N LEU A 61 -3.41 -7.08 5.12
CA LEU A 61 -2.55 -7.28 3.96
C LEU A 61 -1.53 -6.15 3.86
N ILE A 62 -0.26 -6.49 3.71
CA ILE A 62 0.84 -5.54 3.53
C ILE A 62 1.36 -5.64 2.10
N PHE A 63 1.50 -4.50 1.44
CA PHE A 63 2.04 -4.42 0.09
C PHE A 63 3.37 -3.67 0.13
N PHE A 64 4.43 -4.29 -0.35
CA PHE A 64 5.75 -3.67 -0.50
C PHE A 64 6.12 -3.57 -1.98
N ASP A 65 6.86 -2.52 -2.30
CA ASP A 65 7.59 -2.41 -3.55
C ASP A 65 8.70 -3.49 -3.57
N ASP A 66 8.78 -4.23 -4.68
CA ASP A 66 9.71 -5.35 -4.87
C ASP A 66 11.19 -4.93 -4.98
N HIS A 67 11.46 -3.64 -5.21
CA HIS A 67 12.82 -3.09 -5.15
C HIS A 67 13.31 -2.87 -3.70
N GLN A 68 12.46 -3.10 -2.69
CA GLN A 68 12.88 -3.05 -1.29
C GLN A 68 13.60 -4.32 -0.85
N ASN A 69 14.39 -4.22 0.22
CA ASN A 69 15.03 -5.40 0.82
C ASN A 69 13.96 -6.33 1.43
N GLU A 70 13.57 -7.36 0.69
CA GLU A 70 12.49 -8.29 1.06
C GLU A 70 12.73 -8.96 2.42
N LEU A 71 13.95 -9.43 2.69
CA LEU A 71 14.27 -10.09 3.96
C LEU A 71 14.09 -9.15 5.16
N LYS A 72 14.47 -7.87 5.02
CA LYS A 72 14.25 -6.86 6.06
C LYS A 72 12.75 -6.62 6.25
N ARG A 73 12.00 -6.45 5.16
CA ARG A 73 10.56 -6.20 5.19
C ARG A 73 9.77 -7.37 5.77
N LEU A 74 10.10 -8.59 5.39
CA LEU A 74 9.54 -9.81 5.97
C LEU A 74 9.72 -9.87 7.49
N LYS A 75 10.94 -9.61 7.98
CA LYS A 75 11.23 -9.57 9.43
C LYS A 75 10.42 -8.47 10.14
N GLN A 76 10.22 -7.32 9.50
CA GLN A 76 9.41 -6.24 10.06
C GLN A 76 7.92 -6.64 10.10
N THR A 77 7.38 -7.23 9.04
CA THR A 77 6.00 -7.74 8.99
C THR A 77 5.72 -8.76 10.08
N LEU A 78 6.64 -9.72 10.29
CA LEU A 78 6.51 -10.71 11.37
C LEU A 78 6.45 -10.06 12.76
N LYS A 79 7.21 -8.96 12.99
CA LYS A 79 7.15 -8.21 14.26
C LYS A 79 5.81 -7.50 14.47
N VAL A 80 5.12 -7.13 13.39
CA VAL A 80 3.78 -6.52 13.44
C VAL A 80 2.68 -7.57 13.67
N GLY A 81 2.98 -8.85 13.46
CA GLY A 81 2.04 -9.95 13.62
C GLY A 81 1.13 -10.18 12.41
N SER A 82 1.34 -9.49 11.29
CA SER A 82 0.65 -9.79 10.04
C SER A 82 1.32 -10.97 9.33
N SER A 83 0.49 -11.81 8.71
CA SER A 83 0.92 -12.98 7.93
C SER A 83 0.63 -12.84 6.44
N HIS A 84 0.02 -11.73 6.01
CA HIS A 84 -0.36 -11.50 4.62
C HIS A 84 0.51 -10.37 4.07
N LEU A 85 1.40 -10.72 3.14
CA LEU A 85 2.25 -9.75 2.47
C LEU A 85 2.40 -10.08 0.99
N VAL A 86 2.61 -9.05 0.19
CA VAL A 86 2.90 -9.12 -1.25
C VAL A 86 4.05 -8.18 -1.55
N PHE A 87 5.02 -8.65 -2.34
CA PHE A 87 6.04 -7.82 -2.98
C PHE A 87 5.69 -7.74 -4.46
N GLU A 88 5.49 -6.54 -4.97
CA GLU A 88 5.08 -6.33 -6.36
C GLU A 88 5.58 -4.98 -6.82
N ASP A 89 5.83 -4.91 -8.12
CA ASP A 89 6.20 -3.67 -8.78
C ASP A 89 4.97 -2.79 -8.98
N THR A 90 5.16 -1.47 -8.87
CA THR A 90 4.07 -0.48 -8.98
C THR A 90 3.89 0.08 -10.39
N HIS A 91 4.52 -0.53 -11.40
CA HIS A 91 4.37 -0.14 -12.81
C HIS A 91 2.91 -0.09 -13.27
N ASP A 92 2.65 0.77 -14.25
CA ASP A 92 1.34 0.88 -14.87
C ASP A 92 1.01 -0.37 -15.68
N THR A 93 -0.28 -0.68 -15.79
CA THR A 93 -0.76 -1.82 -16.56
C THR A 93 -0.23 -1.78 -18.00
N GLY A 94 0.35 -2.91 -18.44
CA GLY A 94 0.98 -3.04 -19.75
C GLY A 94 2.43 -2.54 -19.83
N THR A 95 3.01 -2.08 -18.72
CA THR A 95 4.40 -1.56 -18.68
C THR A 95 5.35 -2.34 -17.76
N GLY A 96 4.95 -3.55 -17.32
CA GLY A 96 5.77 -4.43 -16.49
C GLY A 96 5.75 -5.89 -16.97
N ASP A 97 6.72 -6.68 -16.49
CA ASP A 97 6.98 -8.05 -16.98
C ASP A 97 6.03 -9.11 -16.39
N HIS A 98 5.24 -8.76 -15.37
CA HIS A 98 4.36 -9.69 -14.64
C HIS A 98 2.87 -9.36 -14.76
N TYR A 99 2.04 -10.40 -14.77
CA TYR A 99 0.59 -10.27 -14.62
C TYR A 99 0.27 -9.88 -13.17
N SER A 100 0.11 -8.59 -12.90
CA SER A 100 -0.20 -8.10 -11.56
C SER A 100 -1.71 -8.10 -11.28
N LEU A 101 -2.08 -8.07 -10.00
CA LEU A 101 -3.48 -7.92 -9.57
C LEU A 101 -4.15 -6.66 -10.15
N ARG A 102 -3.36 -5.63 -10.48
CA ARG A 102 -3.81 -4.38 -11.09
C ARG A 102 -4.42 -4.59 -12.48
N GLN A 103 -3.82 -5.47 -13.28
CA GLN A 103 -4.33 -5.76 -14.62
C GLN A 103 -5.75 -6.34 -14.59
N ARG A 104 -6.07 -7.15 -13.57
CA ARG A 104 -7.44 -7.65 -13.39
C ARG A 104 -8.40 -6.50 -13.14
N GLN A 105 -8.06 -5.51 -12.32
CA GLN A 105 -8.93 -4.38 -12.01
C GLN A 105 -9.17 -3.50 -13.25
N ASP A 106 -8.13 -3.26 -14.06
CA ASP A 106 -8.25 -2.45 -15.29
C ASP A 106 -9.06 -3.14 -16.41
N LEU A 107 -9.14 -4.48 -16.40
CA LEU A 107 -9.98 -5.24 -17.34
C LEU A 107 -11.46 -5.28 -16.93
N TYR A 108 -11.81 -4.93 -15.69
CA TYR A 108 -13.19 -4.83 -15.19
C TYR A 108 -13.72 -3.39 -15.30
N VAL A 109 -13.57 -2.75 -16.46
CA VAL A 109 -14.39 -1.56 -16.77
C VAL A 109 -15.80 -2.05 -17.10
N GLU A 110 -16.66 -2.11 -16.08
CA GLU A 110 -18.11 -2.29 -16.28
C GLU A 110 -18.62 -1.18 -17.23
N PRO A 111 -19.34 -1.52 -18.32
CA PRO A 111 -20.04 -0.52 -19.10
C PRO A 111 -21.18 0.07 -18.25
N PHE A 112 -21.12 1.37 -18.00
CA PHE A 112 -22.22 2.16 -17.41
C PHE A 112 -23.45 2.15 -18.32
#